data_AF-A0A6N4X6R3-F1
#
_entry.id   AF-A0A6N4X6R3-F1
#
_cell.length_a   1.000
_cell.length_b   1.000
_cell.length_c   1.000
_cell.angle_alpha   90.00
_cell.angle_beta   90.00
_cell.angle_gamma   90.00
#
_symmetry.space_group_name_H-M   'P 1'
#
loop_
_entity.id
_entity.type
_entity.pdbx_description
1 polymer ?
#
loop_
_entity_poly.entity_id
_entity_poly.type
_entity_poly.pdbx_seq_one_letter_code
_entity_poly.pdbx_strand_id
1 'polypeptide(L)' 'MTSKKTDKSEFWWLLDLSDLSLDLNTLAIEWQKFYNKKRPHSSLNGKTHWEKLQKLEHIIPIQPYIPRKSGIE' A
#
# COMPACT_ATOMS: atom_id res chain seq x y z
N MET A 1 -6.78 6.86 -18.75
CA MET A 1 -6.16 5.52 -18.87
C MET A 1 -5.87 4.97 -17.48
N THR A 2 -6.68 4.04 -17.00
CA THR A 2 -6.43 3.30 -15.76
C THR A 2 -5.13 2.52 -15.94
N SER A 3 -4.17 2.68 -15.03
CA SER A 3 -2.91 1.92 -15.02
C SER A 3 -3.18 0.45 -14.64
N LYS A 4 -3.92 -0.27 -15.48
CA LYS A 4 -3.98 -1.74 -15.52
C LYS A 4 -2.90 -2.31 -16.43
N LYS A 5 -1.80 -1.58 -16.62
CA LYS A 5 -0.53 -2.20 -16.96
C LYS A 5 0.13 -2.40 -15.60
N THR A 6 0.14 -3.65 -15.14
CA THR A 6 1.06 -4.07 -14.09
C THR A 6 2.40 -3.45 -14.41
N ASP A 7 2.83 -2.54 -13.54
CA ASP A 7 4.12 -1.90 -13.67
C ASP A 7 5.13 -3.04 -13.79
N LYS A 8 6.06 -2.98 -14.74
CA LYS A 8 7.11 -4.02 -14.86
C LYS A 8 7.99 -4.08 -13.60
N SER A 9 7.79 -3.13 -12.68
CA SER A 9 8.38 -3.03 -11.34
C SER A 9 7.40 -3.31 -10.19
N GLU A 10 6.28 -4.02 -10.43
CA GLU A 10 5.41 -4.52 -9.36
C GLU A 10 6.21 -5.40 -8.39
N PHE A 11 6.39 -4.92 -7.17
CA PHE A 11 7.23 -5.53 -6.14
C PHE A 11 6.96 -7.02 -5.92
N TRP A 12 5.69 -7.42 -5.83
CA TRP A 12 5.32 -8.82 -5.60
C TRP A 12 5.66 -9.74 -6.76
N TRP A 13 5.78 -9.20 -7.97
CA TRP A 13 6.19 -9.96 -9.14
C TRP A 13 7.71 -10.22 -9.18
N LEU A 14 8.50 -9.41 -8.47
CA LEU A 14 9.96 -9.49 -8.49
C LEU A 14 10.54 -10.36 -7.37
N LEU A 15 9.73 -10.78 -6.40
CA LEU A 15 10.16 -11.61 -5.29
C LEU A 15 10.12 -13.09 -5.66
N ASP A 16 11.20 -13.80 -5.34
CA ASP A 16 11.19 -15.26 -5.31
C ASP A 16 10.57 -15.72 -3.99
N LEU A 17 9.29 -16.11 -4.04
CA LEU A 17 8.56 -16.59 -2.86
C LEU A 17 8.97 -18.00 -2.44
N SER A 18 9.80 -18.70 -3.22
CA SER A 18 10.36 -19.99 -2.82
C SER A 18 11.60 -19.85 -1.92
N ASP A 19 12.19 -18.65 -1.84
CA ASP A 19 13.30 -18.34 -0.94
C ASP A 19 12.82 -18.22 0.51
N LEU A 20 13.13 -19.23 1.32
CA LEU A 20 12.79 -19.28 2.74
C LEU A 20 13.66 -18.35 3.61
N SER A 21 14.76 -17.80 3.07
CA SER A 21 15.61 -16.83 3.78
C SER A 21 15.06 -15.40 3.71
N LEU A 22 14.04 -15.20 2.87
CA LEU A 22 13.46 -13.90 2.60
C LEU A 22 12.60 -13.40 3.77
N ASP A 23 12.96 -12.28 4.37
CA ASP A 23 12.11 -11.60 5.36
C ASP A 23 10.99 -10.82 4.65
N LEU A 24 9.91 -11.54 4.32
CA LEU A 24 8.73 -10.99 3.67
C LEU A 24 8.09 -9.84 4.46
N ASN A 25 8.16 -9.86 5.79
CA ASN A 25 7.54 -8.80 6.61
C ASN A 25 8.28 -7.48 6.44
N THR A 26 9.61 -7.51 6.54
CA THR A 26 10.44 -6.30 6.37
C THR A 26 10.25 -5.74 4.96
N LEU A 27 10.33 -6.60 3.95
CA LEU A 27 10.15 -6.22 2.55
C LEU A 27 8.75 -5.63 2.29
N ALA A 28 7.69 -6.23 2.84
CA ALA A 28 6.34 -5.72 2.70
C ALA A 28 6.15 -4.33 3.35
N ILE A 29 6.76 -4.10 4.52
CA ILE A 29 6.73 -2.80 5.21
C ILE A 29 7.41 -1.73 4.37
N GLU A 30 8.57 -2.04 3.77
CA GLU A 30 9.29 -1.12 2.90
C GLU A 30 8.50 -0.79 1.64
N TRP A 31 7.92 -1.81 1.00
CA TRP A 31 7.08 -1.63 -0.17
C TRP A 31 5.86 -0.77 0.14
N GLN A 32 5.17 -1.03 1.25
CA GLN A 32 4.02 -0.24 1.67
C GLN A 32 4.40 1.23 1.90
N LYS A 33 5.55 1.50 2.53
CA LYS A 33 6.07 2.87 2.71
C LYS A 33 6.32 3.55 1.37
N PHE A 34 6.99 2.87 0.43
CA PHE A 34 7.26 3.40 -0.90
C PHE A 34 5.97 3.68 -1.68
N TYR A 35 5.09 2.69 -1.80
CA TYR A 35 3.85 2.79 -2.56
C TYR A 35 2.93 3.90 -2.04
N ASN A 36 2.81 4.02 -0.71
CA ASN A 36 1.92 5.01 -0.11
C ASN A 36 2.50 6.43 -0.14
N LYS A 37 3.80 6.58 0.12
CA LYS A 37 4.41 7.91 0.36
C LYS A 37 5.24 8.46 -0.80
N LYS A 38 5.73 7.61 -1.70
CA LYS A 38 6.68 8.00 -2.75
C LYS A 38 6.16 7.78 -4.16
N ARG A 39 5.23 6.85 -4.37
CA ARG A 39 4.73 6.53 -5.72
C ARG A 39 3.60 7.48 -6.16
N PRO A 40 3.82 8.32 -7.18
CA PRO A 40 2.76 9.15 -7.75
C PRO A 40 1.76 8.27 -8.52
N HIS A 41 0.46 8.60 -8.43
CA HIS A 41 -0.60 7.82 -9.06
C HIS A 41 -1.41 8.67 -10.04
N SER A 42 -1.62 8.18 -11.26
CA SER A 42 -2.31 8.94 -12.31
C SER A 42 -3.78 9.23 -11.98
N SER A 43 -4.48 8.29 -11.32
CA SER A 43 -5.85 8.53 -10.83
C SER A 43 -5.91 9.55 -9.68
N LEU A 44 -4.77 9.90 -9.08
CA LEU A 44 -4.62 10.95 -8.08
C LEU A 44 -3.97 12.20 -8.68
N ASN A 45 -4.03 12.37 -10.00
CA ASN A 45 -3.43 13.48 -10.74
C ASN A 45 -1.92 13.63 -10.46
N GLY A 46 -1.21 12.50 -10.37
CA GLY A 46 0.22 12.46 -10.09
C GLY A 46 0.60 12.61 -8.62
N LYS A 47 -0.38 12.70 -7.71
CA LYS A 47 -0.12 12.71 -6.26
C LYS A 47 0.05 11.30 -5.71
N THR A 48 0.70 11.22 -4.56
CA THR A 48 0.80 10.00 -3.76
C THR A 48 -0.48 9.74 -2.96
N HIS A 49 -0.65 8.50 -2.50
CA HIS A 49 -1.77 8.15 -1.63
C HIS A 49 -1.71 8.93 -0.30
N TRP A 50 -0.51 9.14 0.24
CA TRP A 50 -0.29 9.89 1.46
C TRP A 50 -0.70 11.37 1.34
N GLU A 51 -0.39 12.04 0.23
CA GLU A 51 -0.85 13.41 -0.02
C GLU A 51 -2.36 13.50 -0.16
N LYS A 52 -2.99 12.50 -0.80
CA LYS A 52 -4.44 12.43 -0.92
C LYS A 52 -5.11 12.24 0.45
N LEU A 53 -4.51 11.40 1.31
CA LEU A 53 -4.98 11.19 2.68
C LEU A 53 -4.91 12.47 3.50
N GLN A 54 -3.74 13.14 3.56
CA GLN A 54 -3.58 14.41 4.29
C GLN A 54 -4.59 15.48 3.83
N LYS A 55 -4.89 15.54 2.52
CA LYS A 55 -5.90 16.45 2.00
C LYS A 55 -7.31 16.14 2.51
N LEU A 56 -7.63 14.87 2.75
CA LEU A 56 -8.98 14.43 3.09
C LEU A 56 -9.16 14.12 4.58
N GLU A 57 -8.08 14.04 5.36
CA GLU A 57 -8.08 13.63 6.76
C GLU A 57 -9.06 14.44 7.61
N HIS A 58 -9.17 15.76 7.36
CA HIS A 58 -10.10 16.64 8.06
C HIS A 58 -11.58 16.48 7.66
N ILE A 59 -11.86 15.74 6.57
CA ILE A 59 -13.20 15.53 6.00
C ILE A 59 -13.66 14.10 6.22
N ILE A 60 -12.73 13.14 6.27
CA ILE A 60 -13.03 11.73 6.48
C ILE A 60 -13.40 11.57 7.96
N PRO A 61 -14.65 11.15 8.28
CA PRO A 61 -14.98 10.79 9.65
C PRO A 61 -14.00 9.72 10.09
N ILE A 62 -13.35 9.92 11.24
CA ILE A 62 -12.50 8.90 11.85
C ILE A 62 -13.33 7.62 11.88
N GLN A 63 -12.92 6.62 11.11
CA GLN A 63 -13.57 5.31 11.17
C GLN A 63 -13.52 4.89 12.64
N PRO A 64 -14.67 4.59 13.27
CA PRO A 64 -14.66 4.17 14.66
C PRO A 64 -13.70 2.99 14.78
N TYR A 65 -12.87 2.99 15.83
CA TYR A 65 -11.92 1.92 16.07
C TYR A 65 -12.66 0.57 15.99
N ILE A 66 -12.33 -0.23 14.98
CA ILE A 66 -12.84 -1.59 14.84
C ILE A 66 -11.81 -2.50 15.51
N PRO A 67 -12.06 -3.00 16.74
CA PRO A 67 -11.17 -3.97 17.34
C PRO A 67 -11.01 -5.16 16.38
N ARG A 68 -9.78 -5.64 16.20
CA ARG A 68 -9.53 -6.90 15.50
C ARG A 68 -10.44 -7.95 16.12
N LYS A 69 -11.28 -8.61 15.31
CA LYS A 69 -11.94 -9.83 15.75
C LYS A 69 -10.84 -10.76 16.23
N SER A 70 -10.75 -10.99 17.54
CA SER A 70 -10.03 -12.13 18.07
C SER A 70 -10.72 -13.34 17.47
N GLY A 71 -10.07 -14.00 16.51
CA GLY A 71 -10.53 -15.27 16.01
C GLY A 71 -10.53 -16.27 17.16
N ILE A 72 -11.69 -16.46 17.76
CA ILE A 72 -12.05 -17.68 18.47
C ILE A 72 -13.15 -18.27 17.59
N GLU A 73 -12.76 -19.24 16.76
CA GLU A 73 -13.51 -20.42 16.33
C GLU A 73 -12.62 -21.25 15.40
#